data_AF-A0A2H5ZF46-F1
#
_entry.id   AF-A0A2H5ZF46-F1
#
_cell.length_a   1.000
_cell.length_b   1.000
_cell.length_c   1.000
_cell.angle_alpha   90.00
_cell.angle_beta   90.00
_cell.angle_gamma   90.00
#
_symmetry.space_group_name_H-M   'P 1'
#
loop_
_entity.id
_entity.type
_entity.pdbx_description
1 polymer ?
#
loop_
_entity_poly.entity_id
_entity_poly.type
_entity_poly.pdbx_seq_one_letter_code
_entity_poly.pdbx_strand_id
1 'polypeptide(L)' 'MIQATAAVYPLGDAPGAIEAAIEAVAASGVTYEVRPMQTELRGEPDAVFAAIRAAFDAAAARGGVVMTVTISNACPLP' A
#
# COMPACT_ATOMS: atom_id res chain seq x y z
N MET A 1 -7.53 -11.95 -9.58
CA MET A 1 -7.48 -11.37 -8.22
C MET A 1 -6.28 -11.85 -7.39
N ILE A 2 -5.54 -10.92 -6.77
CA ILE A 2 -4.46 -11.15 -5.81
C ILE A 2 -4.74 -10.38 -4.51
N GLN A 3 -4.04 -10.76 -3.44
CA GLN A 3 -3.97 -10.00 -2.19
C GLN A 3 -2.54 -9.52 -1.97
N ALA A 4 -2.38 -8.31 -1.44
CA ALA A 4 -1.11 -7.78 -1.01
C ALA A 4 -1.23 -7.18 0.41
N THR A 5 -0.13 -7.21 1.16
CA THR A 5 0.03 -6.41 2.37
C THR A 5 1.22 -5.48 2.17
N ALA A 6 1.03 -4.18 2.42
CA ALA A 6 2.04 -3.16 2.25
C ALA A 6 2.27 -2.42 3.57
N ALA A 7 3.53 -2.30 4.00
CA ALA A 7 3.93 -1.50 5.15
C ALA A 7 4.98 -0.48 4.73
N VAL A 8 4.76 0.78 5.12
CA VAL A 8 5.60 1.92 4.78
C VAL A 8 6.38 2.35 6.02
N TYR A 9 7.69 2.51 5.87
CA TYR A 9 8.65 2.89 6.90
C TYR A 9 9.39 4.16 6.45
N PRO A 10 8.87 5.34 6.78
CA PRO A 10 9.54 6.61 6.49
C PRO A 10 10.82 6.75 7.31
N LEU A 11 11.88 7.27 6.69
CA LEU A 11 13.17 7.53 7.34
C LEU A 11 13.26 8.93 7.97
N GLY A 12 12.16 9.70 7.90
CA GLY A 12 12.04 11.07 8.40
C GLY A 12 10.64 11.36 8.92
N ASP A 13 9.88 12.18 8.19
CA ASP A 13 8.50 12.53 8.54
C ASP A 13 7.56 11.32 8.45
N ALA A 14 7.34 10.66 9.59
CA ALA A 14 6.60 9.41 9.65
C ALA A 14 5.08 9.57 9.43
N PRO A 15 4.35 10.42 10.18
CA PRO A 15 2.90 10.53 10.04
C PRO A 15 2.50 10.94 8.63
N GLY A 16 3.22 11.93 8.09
CA GLY A 16 2.88 12.51 6.81
C GLY A 16 3.07 11.58 5.61
N ALA A 17 4.15 10.79 5.61
CA ALA A 17 4.41 9.83 4.54
C ALA A 17 3.46 8.63 4.59
N ILE A 18 3.04 8.21 5.80
CA ILE A 18 2.04 7.14 5.97
C ILE A 18 0.66 7.61 5.49
N GLU A 19 0.24 8.82 5.87
CA GLU A 19 -1.04 9.41 5.42
C GLU A 19 -1.08 9.54 3.89
N ALA A 20 -0.01 10.07 3.28
CA ALA A 20 0.08 10.20 1.82
C ALA A 20 0.00 8.85 1.08
N ALA A 21 0.63 7.80 1.63
CA ALA A 21 0.53 6.47 1.07
C ALA A 21 -0.90 5.91 1.15
N ILE A 22 -1.57 6.07 2.29
CA ILE A 22 -2.95 5.61 2.49
C ILE A 22 -3.91 6.35 1.56
N GLU A 23 -3.77 7.67 1.41
CA GLU A 23 -4.58 8.47 0.48
C GLU A 23 -4.40 8.00 -0.98
N ALA A 24 -3.18 7.69 -1.39
CA ALA A 24 -2.90 7.14 -2.72
C ALA A 24 -3.56 5.77 -2.93
N VAL A 25 -3.56 4.90 -1.92
CA VAL A 25 -4.29 3.62 -1.97
C VAL A 25 -5.80 3.87 -2.06
N ALA A 26 -6.35 4.78 -1.26
CA ALA A 26 -7.77 5.11 -1.27
C ALA A 26 -8.24 5.64 -2.65
N ALA A 27 -7.41 6.41 -3.34
CA ALA A 27 -7.68 6.92 -4.69
C ALA A 27 -7.60 5.85 -5.79
N SER A 28 -6.98 4.70 -5.53
CA SER A 28 -6.76 3.65 -6.55
C SER A 28 -8.01 2.82 -6.89
N GLY A 29 -9.04 2.86 -6.05
CA GLY A 29 -10.28 2.10 -6.24
C GLY A 29 -10.16 0.59 -5.99
N VAL A 30 -9.01 0.10 -5.54
CA VAL A 30 -8.87 -1.30 -5.08
C VAL A 30 -9.53 -1.48 -3.72
N THR A 31 -9.98 -2.71 -3.42
CA THR A 31 -10.44 -3.03 -2.07
C THR A 31 -9.25 -2.99 -1.12
N TYR A 32 -9.32 -2.21 -0.05
CA TYR A 32 -8.25 -2.11 0.93
C TYR A 32 -8.76 -2.06 2.36
N GLU A 33 -7.89 -2.41 3.30
CA GLU A 33 -8.13 -2.26 4.73
C GLU A 33 -6.85 -1.78 5.42
N VAL A 34 -6.94 -0.63 6.10
CA VAL A 34 -5.83 -0.11 6.90
C VAL A 34 -5.80 -0.80 8.25
N ARG A 35 -4.70 -1.47 8.56
CA ARG A 35 -4.41 -2.07 9.87
C ARG A 35 -3.36 -1.22 10.61
N PRO A 36 -3.19 -1.40 11.94
CA PRO A 36 -2.23 -0.61 12.71
C PRO A 36 -0.77 -0.65 12.22
N MET A 37 -0.37 -1.71 11.51
CA MET A 37 1.01 -1.90 11.06
C MET A 37 1.18 -1.98 9.54
N GLN A 38 0.09 -2.17 8.79
CA GLN A 38 0.14 -2.42 7.36
C GLN A 38 -1.21 -2.09 6.71
N THR A 39 -1.22 -1.91 5.41
CA THR A 39 -2.44 -1.84 4.61
C THR A 39 -2.58 -3.13 3.82
N GLU A 40 -3.76 -3.75 3.87
CA GLU A 40 -4.09 -4.90 3.03
C GLU A 40 -4.80 -4.41 1.78
N LEU A 41 -4.43 -4.92 0.61
CA LEU A 41 -5.01 -4.59 -0.69
C LEU A 41 -5.48 -5.88 -1.39
N ARG A 42 -6.61 -5.81 -2.08
CA ARG A 42 -7.18 -6.93 -2.84
C ARG A 42 -7.80 -6.41 -4.14
N GLY A 43 -7.58 -7.14 -5.23
CA GLY A 43 -8.11 -6.75 -6.53
C GLY A 43 -7.43 -7.47 -7.68
N GLU A 44 -7.63 -6.98 -8.90
CA GLU A 44 -6.90 -7.49 -10.05
C GLU A 44 -5.41 -7.13 -9.98
N PRO A 45 -4.50 -7.99 -10.49
CA PRO A 45 -3.07 -7.81 -10.34
C PRO A 45 -2.59 -6.41 -10.72
N ASP A 46 -2.94 -5.95 -11.91
CA ASP A 46 -2.48 -4.67 -12.44
C ASP A 46 -2.95 -3.50 -11.57
N ALA A 47 -4.18 -3.56 -11.05
CA ALA A 47 -4.73 -2.54 -10.18
C ALA A 47 -4.01 -2.53 -8.82
N VAL A 48 -3.74 -3.69 -8.24
CA VAL A 48 -3.01 -3.82 -6.96
C VAL A 48 -1.57 -3.34 -7.09
N PHE A 49 -0.85 -3.73 -8.15
CA PHE A 49 0.51 -3.24 -8.40
C PHE A 49 0.55 -1.73 -8.65
N ALA A 50 -0.42 -1.19 -9.40
CA ALA A 50 -0.54 0.25 -9.60
C ALA A 50 -0.78 1.00 -8.28
N ALA A 51 -1.66 0.47 -7.40
CA ALA A 51 -1.92 1.05 -6.08
C ALA A 51 -0.68 1.03 -5.18
N ILE A 52 0.05 -0.09 -5.12
CA ILE A 52 1.30 -0.22 -4.36
C ILE A 52 2.33 0.79 -4.85
N ARG A 53 2.48 0.95 -6.17
CA ARG A 53 3.40 1.92 -6.75
C ARG A 53 3.00 3.36 -6.40
N ALA A 54 1.73 3.71 -6.53
CA ALA A 54 1.23 5.04 -6.18
C ALA A 54 1.47 5.36 -4.69
N ALA A 55 1.27 4.39 -3.80
CA ALA A 55 1.53 4.53 -2.37
C ALA A 55 3.02 4.79 -2.07
N PHE A 56 3.91 4.04 -2.73
CA PHE A 56 5.35 4.26 -2.61
C PHE A 56 5.77 5.64 -3.10
N ASP A 57 5.33 6.04 -4.30
CA ASP A 57 5.69 7.32 -4.91
C ASP A 57 5.17 8.49 -4.05
N ALA A 58 3.96 8.38 -3.48
CA ALA A 58 3.38 9.38 -2.58
C ALA A 58 4.17 9.52 -1.26
N ALA A 59 4.58 8.41 -0.65
CA ALA A 59 5.41 8.44 0.55
C ALA A 59 6.82 8.97 0.24
N ALA A 60 7.41 8.55 -0.88
CA ALA A 60 8.76 8.96 -1.31
C ALA A 60 8.84 10.46 -1.64
N ALA A 61 7.74 11.06 -2.11
CA ALA A 61 7.65 12.51 -2.32
C ALA A 61 7.83 13.33 -1.03
N ARG A 62 7.66 12.70 0.15
CA ARG A 62 7.86 13.32 1.46
C ARG A 62 9.23 13.05 2.08
N GLY A 63 10.05 12.21 1.44
CA GLY A 63 11.42 11.91 1.88
C GLY A 63 11.81 10.46 1.67
N GLY A 64 12.95 10.06 2.24
CA GLY A 64 13.43 8.68 2.18
C GLY A 64 12.41 7.73 2.81
N VAL A 65 12.08 6.65 2.10
CA VAL A 65 11.08 5.68 2.54
C VAL A 65 11.51 4.26 2.16
N VAL A 66 11.23 3.33 3.05
CA VAL A 66 11.30 1.88 2.79
C VAL A 66 9.88 1.35 2.78
N MET A 67 9.55 0.47 1.84
CA MET A 67 8.25 -0.20 1.81
C MET A 67 8.46 -1.69 1.67
N THR A 68 7.82 -2.47 2.53
CA THR A 68 7.74 -3.92 2.38
C THR A 68 6.39 -4.29 1.81
N VAL A 69 6.38 -5.25 0.89
CA VAL A 69 5.17 -5.76 0.27
C VAL A 69 5.20 -7.27 0.25
N THR A 70 4.16 -7.90 0.76
CA THR A 70 3.92 -9.35 0.60
C THR A 70 2.75 -9.53 -0.35
N ILE A 71 2.87 -10.42 -1.34
CA ILE A 71 1.84 -10.64 -2.36
C ILE A 71 1.49 -12.12 -2.43
N SER A 72 0.21 -12.42 -2.51
CA SER A 72 -0.33 -13.78 -2.69
C SER A 72 -1.34 -13.82 -3.83
N ASN A 73 -1.18 -14.80 -4.72
CA ASN A 73 -2.21 -15.19 -5.69
C ASN A 73 -3.21 -16.20 -5.12
N ALA A 74 -2.93 -16.74 -3.94
CA ALA A 74 -3.85 -17.56 -3.17
C ALA A 74 -4.61 -16.63 -2.23
N CYS A 75 -5.69 -16.05 -2.74
CA CYS A 75 -6.67 -15.38 -1.89
C CYS A 75 -7.43 -16.48 -1.15
N PRO A 76 -7.43 -16.55 0.20
CA PRO A 76 -8.31 -17.47 0.88
C PRO A 76 -9.75 -17.15 0.43
N LEU A 77 -10.43 -18.15 -0.14
CA LEU A 77 -11.89 -18.12 -0.30
C LEU A 77 -12.51 -17.82 1.09
N PRO A 78 -13.61 -17.05 1.13
CA PRO A 78 -14.15 -16.47 2.37
C PRO A 78 -14.38 -17.47 3.49
#